data_AF-A0A969ADV2-F1
#
_entry.id   AF-A0A969ADV2-F1
#
_cell.length_a   1.000
_cell.length_b   1.000
_cell.length_c   1.000
_cell.angle_alpha   90.00
_cell.angle_beta   90.00
_cell.angle_gamma   90.00
#
_symmetry.space_group_name_H-M   'P 1'
#
loop_
_entity.id
_entity.type
_entity.pdbx_description
1 polymer ?
#
loop_
_entity_poly.entity_id
_entity_poly.type
_entity_poly.pdbx_seq_one_letter_code
_entity_poly.pdbx_strand_id
1 'polypeptide(L)'
;MRASDKKAIKQRLKIATKNINNPQIEDRLIAIKELKEIGEEYPTEYDNVIQILTQLIHTNRTLKLFNHHQINPITEMSSDIQIALKIITNPDIDKYLCRDKIDLSYVDIRGANLPGANLKKINLQQSILYRANLIDANLENANLMVHY
;
A
#
# COMPACT_ATOMS: atom_id res chain seq x y z
N MET A 1 17.59 -17.83 9.96
CA MET A 1 16.30 -17.92 10.70
C MET A 1 16.03 -19.37 11.05
N ARG A 2 15.62 -19.68 12.30
CA ARG A 2 15.33 -21.07 12.70
C ARG A 2 13.96 -21.50 12.16
N ALA A 3 13.74 -22.81 12.03
CA ALA A 3 12.47 -23.35 11.52
C ALA A 3 11.26 -22.99 12.42
N SER A 4 11.48 -22.85 13.72
CA SER A 4 10.50 -22.37 14.71
C SER A 4 10.00 -20.96 14.39
N ASP A 5 10.94 -20.06 14.09
CA ASP A 5 10.67 -18.64 13.87
C ASP A 5 9.91 -18.46 12.56
N LYS A 6 10.32 -19.19 11.51
CA LYS A 6 9.62 -19.21 10.22
C LYS A 6 8.16 -19.65 10.34
N LYS A 7 7.87 -20.62 11.23
CA LYS A 7 6.50 -21.07 11.48
C LYS A 7 5.68 -20.02 12.23
N ALA A 8 6.27 -19.37 13.23
CA ALA A 8 5.62 -18.30 13.99
C ALA A 8 5.27 -17.09 13.08
N ILE A 9 6.21 -16.64 12.25
CA ILE A 9 6.01 -15.51 11.32
C ILE A 9 4.90 -15.81 10.32
N LYS A 10 4.90 -17.00 9.72
CA LYS A 10 3.82 -17.42 8.81
C LYS A 10 2.44 -17.36 9.49
N GLN A 11 2.37 -17.71 10.76
CA GLN A 11 1.12 -17.63 11.52
C GLN A 11 0.72 -16.17 11.76
N ARG A 12 1.66 -15.29 12.12
CA ARG A 12 1.41 -13.85 12.29
C ARG A 12 0.91 -13.22 10.99
N LEU A 13 1.60 -13.45 9.86
CA LEU A 13 1.18 -13.00 8.53
C LEU A 13 -0.22 -13.49 8.16
N LYS A 14 -0.55 -14.76 8.47
CA LYS A 14 -1.88 -15.32 8.22
C LYS A 14 -2.97 -14.61 9.05
N ILE A 15 -2.70 -14.33 10.32
CA ILE A 15 -3.64 -13.60 11.20
C ILE A 15 -3.83 -12.17 10.69
N ALA A 16 -2.74 -11.47 10.38
CA ALA A 16 -2.80 -10.11 9.84
C ALA A 16 -3.58 -10.06 8.52
N THR A 17 -3.34 -11.02 7.61
CA THR A 17 -4.07 -11.13 6.34
C THR A 17 -5.57 -11.36 6.55
N LYS A 18 -5.97 -12.10 7.58
CA LYS A 18 -7.39 -12.28 7.91
C LYS A 18 -8.00 -10.96 8.38
N ASN A 19 -7.31 -10.27 9.28
CA ASN A 19 -7.80 -9.04 9.90
C ASN A 19 -7.82 -7.86 8.91
N ILE A 20 -6.92 -7.83 7.93
CA ILE A 20 -6.87 -6.73 6.96
C ILE A 20 -8.06 -6.72 5.98
N ASN A 21 -8.75 -7.86 5.83
CA ASN A 21 -9.96 -7.99 5.02
C ASN A 21 -11.26 -7.71 5.80
N ASN A 22 -11.13 -7.27 7.06
CA ASN A 22 -12.27 -7.02 7.93
C ASN A 22 -12.94 -5.67 7.59
N PRO A 23 -14.29 -5.57 7.54
CA PRO A 23 -14.99 -4.31 7.26
C PRO A 23 -14.69 -3.18 8.26
N GLN A 24 -14.33 -3.50 9.50
CA GLN A 24 -14.03 -2.54 10.56
C GLN A 24 -12.62 -1.95 10.36
N ILE A 25 -12.53 -0.62 10.37
CA ILE A 25 -11.25 0.10 10.17
C ILE A 25 -10.27 -0.24 11.29
N GLU A 26 -10.75 -0.36 12.52
CA GLU A 26 -9.95 -0.65 13.71
C GLU A 26 -9.19 -1.98 13.57
N ASP A 27 -9.86 -3.02 13.07
CA ASP A 27 -9.27 -4.32 12.84
C ASP A 27 -8.20 -4.28 11.73
N ARG A 28 -8.44 -3.50 10.68
CA ARG A 28 -7.45 -3.28 9.62
C ARG A 28 -6.25 -2.50 10.14
N LEU A 29 -6.44 -1.49 10.99
CA LEU A 29 -5.35 -0.73 11.61
C LEU A 29 -4.47 -1.61 12.49
N ILE A 30 -5.07 -2.52 13.28
CA ILE A 30 -4.33 -3.51 14.06
C ILE A 30 -3.51 -4.41 13.13
N ALA A 31 -4.12 -4.90 12.04
CA ALA A 31 -3.42 -5.72 11.06
C ALA A 31 -2.23 -4.99 10.40
N ILE A 32 -2.42 -3.72 10.04
CA ILE A 32 -1.37 -2.91 9.41
C ILE A 32 -0.19 -2.66 10.38
N LYS A 33 -0.47 -2.41 11.66
CA LYS A 33 0.56 -2.28 12.69
C LYS A 33 1.36 -3.56 12.84
N GLU A 34 0.68 -4.70 12.94
CA GLU A 34 1.29 -6.03 13.01
C GLU A 34 2.18 -6.29 11.77
N LEU A 35 1.70 -5.96 10.56
CA LEU A 35 2.48 -6.11 9.33
C LEU A 35 3.74 -5.23 9.32
N LYS A 36 3.64 -4.00 9.82
CA LYS A 36 4.80 -3.11 9.96
C LYS A 36 5.83 -3.72 10.91
N GLU A 37 5.41 -4.18 12.08
CA GLU A 37 6.28 -4.82 13.07
C GLU A 37 6.96 -6.08 12.50
N ILE A 38 6.22 -6.92 11.77
CA ILE A 38 6.79 -8.09 11.08
C ILE A 38 7.90 -7.68 10.10
N GLY A 39 7.69 -6.63 9.30
CA GLY A 39 8.69 -6.13 8.37
C GLY A 39 9.95 -5.61 9.07
N GLU A 40 9.77 -4.87 10.17
CA GLU A 40 10.87 -4.32 10.97
C GLU A 40 11.67 -5.42 11.70
N GLU A 41 10.99 -6.41 12.27
CA GLU A 41 11.62 -7.56 12.94
C GLU A 41 12.28 -8.53 11.95
N TYR A 42 11.65 -8.76 10.80
CA TYR A 42 12.07 -9.74 9.80
C TYR A 42 12.10 -9.10 8.40
N PRO A 43 13.16 -8.36 8.06
CA PRO A 43 13.22 -7.64 6.77
C PRO A 43 13.09 -8.53 5.53
N THR A 44 13.37 -9.84 5.65
CA THR A 44 13.16 -10.82 4.57
C THR A 44 11.68 -11.02 4.21
N GLU A 45 10.76 -10.54 5.04
CA GLU A 45 9.31 -10.68 4.86
C GLU A 45 8.66 -9.39 4.32
N TYR A 46 9.44 -8.34 4.05
CA TYR A 46 8.91 -7.09 3.48
C TYR A 46 8.17 -7.32 2.16
N ASP A 47 8.64 -8.23 1.30
CA ASP A 47 7.93 -8.60 0.06
C ASP A 47 6.49 -9.08 0.36
N ASN A 48 6.32 -9.95 1.37
CA ASN A 48 5.00 -10.45 1.78
C ASN A 48 4.15 -9.35 2.43
N VAL A 49 4.73 -8.55 3.31
CA VAL A 49 4.06 -7.41 3.96
C VAL A 49 3.52 -6.44 2.91
N ILE A 50 4.35 -6.08 1.94
CA ILE A 50 4.00 -5.12 0.88
C ILE A 50 2.94 -5.69 -0.06
N GLN A 51 3.01 -6.98 -0.40
CA GLN A 51 1.94 -7.63 -1.16
C GLN A 51 0.59 -7.58 -0.43
N ILE A 52 0.56 -7.84 0.88
CA ILE A 52 -0.67 -7.80 1.67
C ILE A 52 -1.23 -6.37 1.74
N LEU A 53 -0.38 -5.37 1.99
CA LEU A 53 -0.81 -3.96 2.02
C LEU A 53 -1.26 -3.47 0.64
N THR A 54 -0.60 -3.90 -0.43
CA THR A 54 -1.00 -3.59 -1.81
C THR A 54 -2.38 -4.17 -2.11
N GLN A 55 -2.65 -5.41 -1.70
CA GLN A 55 -3.97 -6.03 -1.83
C GLN A 55 -5.07 -5.28 -1.07
N LEU A 56 -4.76 -4.77 0.13
CA LEU A 56 -5.69 -3.92 0.88
C LEU A 56 -6.10 -2.69 0.06
N ILE A 57 -5.13 -2.00 -0.55
CA ILE A 57 -5.38 -0.81 -1.36
C ILE A 57 -6.27 -1.16 -2.55
N HIS A 58 -5.94 -2.20 -3.31
CA HIS A 58 -6.76 -2.65 -4.44
C HIS A 58 -8.19 -2.97 -3.99
N THR A 59 -8.37 -3.70 -2.90
CA THR A 59 -9.70 -4.12 -2.44
C THR A 59 -10.60 -2.94 -2.07
N ASN A 60 -10.02 -1.81 -1.63
CA ASN A 60 -10.76 -0.63 -1.15
C ASN A 60 -10.80 0.53 -2.15
N ARG A 61 -9.84 0.60 -3.07
CA ARG A 61 -9.60 1.76 -3.94
C ARG A 61 -9.58 1.42 -5.42
N THR A 62 -9.82 0.17 -5.84
CA THR A 62 -9.91 -0.16 -7.27
C THR A 62 -10.97 0.71 -7.94
N LEU A 63 -10.59 1.34 -9.03
CA LEU A 63 -11.49 2.06 -9.91
C LEU A 63 -12.48 1.07 -10.51
N LYS A 64 -13.73 1.10 -10.07
CA LYS A 64 -14.82 0.44 -10.80
C LYS A 64 -15.07 1.27 -12.05
N LEU A 65 -14.99 0.65 -13.23
CA LEU A 65 -15.26 1.27 -14.54
C LEU A 65 -16.39 2.29 -14.41
N PHE A 66 -16.04 3.57 -14.57
CA PHE A 66 -16.87 4.69 -14.15
C PHE A 66 -18.22 4.74 -14.88
N ASN A 67 -19.29 4.88 -14.11
CA ASN A 67 -20.37 5.78 -14.49
C ASN A 67 -19.84 7.22 -14.31
N HIS A 68 -19.56 7.91 -15.42
CA HIS A 68 -18.90 9.22 -15.50
C HIS A 68 -19.66 10.42 -14.86
N HIS A 69 -20.64 10.20 -13.98
CA HIS A 69 -21.52 11.27 -13.49
C HIS A 69 -21.55 11.47 -11.97
N GLN A 70 -20.75 10.76 -11.19
CA GLN A 70 -20.61 11.02 -9.76
C GLN A 70 -19.16 11.37 -9.43
N ILE A 71 -18.82 12.66 -9.60
CA ILE A 71 -17.68 13.23 -8.89
C ILE A 71 -18.06 13.22 -7.42
N ASN A 72 -17.79 12.11 -6.72
CA ASN A 72 -17.88 12.10 -5.27
C ASN A 72 -16.98 13.21 -4.73
N PRO A 73 -17.49 14.05 -3.81
CA PRO A 73 -16.65 15.05 -3.15
C PRO A 73 -15.42 14.35 -2.60
N ILE A 74 -14.26 15.03 -2.65
CA ILE A 74 -12.99 14.49 -2.16
C ILE A 74 -13.21 14.10 -0.70
N THR A 75 -13.44 12.82 -0.46
CA THR A 75 -13.56 12.25 0.87
C THR A 75 -12.17 12.10 1.41
N GLU A 76 -11.98 12.45 2.69
CA GLU A 76 -10.74 12.24 3.40
C GLU A 76 -10.27 10.78 3.22
N MET A 77 -8.99 10.60 2.89
CA MET A 77 -8.40 9.27 2.75
C MET A 77 -8.59 8.53 4.06
N SER A 78 -9.14 7.31 4.00
CA SER A 78 -9.31 6.50 5.20
C SER A 78 -7.93 6.20 5.81
N SER A 79 -7.85 6.28 7.14
CA SER A 79 -6.57 6.26 7.86
C SER A 79 -5.77 4.98 7.62
N ASP A 80 -6.44 3.84 7.49
CA ASP A 80 -5.86 2.55 7.15
C ASP A 80 -5.16 2.55 5.78
N ILE A 81 -5.82 3.07 4.74
CA ILE A 81 -5.25 3.18 3.39
C ILE A 81 -4.10 4.20 3.39
N GLN A 82 -4.26 5.31 4.11
CA GLN A 82 -3.19 6.30 4.24
C GLN A 82 -1.94 5.73 4.91
N ILE A 83 -2.09 4.92 5.95
CA ILE A 83 -0.96 4.28 6.64
C ILE A 83 -0.34 3.19 5.76
N ALA A 84 -1.15 2.36 5.10
CA ALA A 84 -0.66 1.35 4.18
C ALA A 84 0.19 1.98 3.06
N LEU A 85 -0.29 3.06 2.44
CA LEU A 85 0.47 3.81 1.44
C LEU A 85 1.79 4.35 1.99
N LYS A 86 1.80 4.91 3.22
CA LYS A 86 3.03 5.40 3.86
C LYS A 86 4.05 4.29 4.10
N ILE A 87 3.60 3.10 4.49
CA ILE A 87 4.49 1.94 4.67
C ILE A 87 5.06 1.50 3.32
N ILE A 88 4.19 1.33 2.31
CA ILE A 88 4.61 0.87 0.98
C ILE A 88 5.63 1.81 0.34
N THR A 89 5.45 3.11 0.56
CA THR A 89 6.27 4.16 -0.05
C THR A 89 7.39 4.66 0.85
N ASN A 90 7.61 4.04 2.01
CA ASN A 90 8.69 4.45 2.91
C ASN A 90 10.06 4.20 2.23
N PRO A 91 10.93 5.21 2.05
CA PRO A 91 12.26 5.02 1.46
C PRO A 91 13.16 4.06 2.25
N ASP A 92 12.97 3.92 3.56
CA ASP A 92 13.87 3.11 4.43
C ASP A 92 13.87 1.61 4.11
N ILE A 93 12.84 1.13 3.39
CA ILE A 93 12.68 -0.29 3.06
C ILE A 93 13.36 -0.68 1.73
N ASP A 94 13.95 0.26 0.99
CA ASP A 94 14.60 0.02 -0.31
C ASP A 94 15.75 -1.00 -0.23
N LYS A 95 16.41 -1.08 0.93
CA LYS A 95 17.46 -2.06 1.20
C LYS A 95 16.95 -3.50 1.31
N TYR A 96 15.64 -3.69 1.40
CA TYR A 96 15.01 -4.99 1.67
C TYR A 96 14.09 -5.49 0.56
N LEU A 97 13.74 -4.65 -0.42
CA LEU A 97 12.81 -5.01 -1.49
C LEU A 97 13.08 -4.29 -2.81
N CYS A 98 12.56 -4.85 -3.90
CA CYS A 98 12.57 -4.21 -5.22
C CYS A 98 11.20 -3.58 -5.52
N ARG A 99 11.17 -2.25 -5.76
CA ARG A 99 9.92 -1.48 -5.98
C ARG A 99 9.20 -1.78 -7.29
N ASP A 100 9.90 -2.34 -8.27
CA ASP A 100 9.34 -2.74 -9.58
C ASP A 100 8.27 -3.84 -9.47
N LYS A 101 8.21 -4.55 -8.34
CA LYS A 101 7.17 -5.54 -8.03
C LYS A 101 5.90 -4.92 -7.41
N ILE A 102 5.91 -3.63 -7.07
CA ILE A 102 4.78 -2.98 -6.42
C ILE A 102 3.81 -2.47 -7.49
N ASP A 103 2.59 -3.02 -7.47
CA ASP A 103 1.52 -2.65 -8.39
C ASP A 103 0.43 -1.86 -7.67
N LEU A 104 0.40 -0.56 -7.91
CA LEU A 104 -0.66 0.36 -7.50
C LEU A 104 -1.34 0.94 -8.74
N SER A 105 -1.54 0.16 -9.81
CA SER A 105 -2.30 0.57 -10.99
C SER A 105 -3.81 0.54 -10.75
N TYR A 106 -4.58 1.37 -11.46
CA TYR A 106 -6.05 1.45 -11.39
C TYR A 106 -6.61 1.70 -9.97
N VAL A 107 -5.86 2.37 -9.09
CA VAL A 107 -6.33 2.71 -7.74
C VAL A 107 -6.69 4.20 -7.62
N ASP A 108 -7.73 4.48 -6.86
CA ASP A 108 -8.12 5.84 -6.45
C ASP A 108 -7.42 6.21 -5.13
N ILE A 109 -6.35 6.99 -5.23
CA ILE A 109 -5.60 7.50 -4.09
C ILE A 109 -5.62 9.02 -4.05
N ARG A 110 -6.75 9.61 -4.46
CA ARG A 110 -7.01 11.05 -4.37
C ARG A 110 -6.81 11.56 -2.95
N GLY A 111 -6.15 12.71 -2.81
CA GLY A 111 -5.89 13.31 -1.52
C GLY A 111 -4.87 12.57 -0.63
N ALA A 112 -4.16 11.56 -1.14
CA ALA A 112 -3.13 10.87 -0.37
C ALA A 112 -2.04 11.83 0.12
N ASN A 113 -1.70 11.76 1.41
CA ASN A 113 -0.66 12.58 2.03
C ASN A 113 0.66 11.79 2.17
N LEU A 114 1.55 11.95 1.19
CA LEU A 114 2.77 11.16 0.99
C LEU A 114 4.02 12.02 0.78
N PRO A 115 4.33 12.98 1.67
CA PRO A 115 5.55 13.77 1.54
C PRO A 115 6.79 12.87 1.72
N GLY A 116 7.82 13.06 0.89
CA GLY A 116 9.06 12.28 0.90
C GLY A 116 8.89 10.82 0.47
N ALA A 117 7.73 10.43 -0.05
CA ALA A 117 7.46 9.06 -0.45
C ALA A 117 8.37 8.60 -1.60
N ASN A 118 8.87 7.37 -1.51
CA ASN A 118 9.56 6.74 -2.63
C ASN A 118 8.59 5.91 -3.48
N LEU A 119 8.24 6.45 -4.64
CA LEU A 119 7.40 5.85 -5.67
C LEU A 119 8.23 5.35 -6.87
N LYS A 120 9.56 5.31 -6.75
CA LYS A 120 10.48 4.91 -7.82
C LYS A 120 10.11 3.53 -8.36
N LYS A 121 9.97 3.41 -9.69
CA LYS A 121 9.62 2.18 -10.43
C LYS A 121 8.28 1.53 -10.08
N ILE A 122 7.46 2.12 -9.20
CA ILE A 122 6.15 1.57 -8.86
C ILE A 122 5.23 1.70 -10.08
N ASN A 123 4.41 0.67 -10.32
CA ASN A 123 3.36 0.76 -11.32
C ASN A 123 2.18 1.58 -10.77
N LEU A 124 1.92 2.74 -11.34
CA LEU A 124 0.81 3.65 -11.01
C LEU A 124 -0.09 3.88 -12.23
N GLN A 125 -0.03 2.99 -13.23
CA GLN A 125 -0.80 3.10 -14.47
C GLN A 125 -2.28 3.30 -14.16
N GLN A 126 -2.91 4.29 -14.80
CA GLN A 126 -4.34 4.61 -14.62
C GLN A 126 -4.78 4.97 -13.18
N SER A 127 -3.86 5.19 -12.26
CA SER A 127 -4.20 5.54 -10.87
C SER A 127 -4.52 7.02 -10.73
N ILE A 128 -5.48 7.34 -9.87
CA ILE A 128 -5.93 8.72 -9.65
C ILE A 128 -5.21 9.29 -8.42
N LEU A 129 -4.27 10.21 -8.66
CA LEU A 129 -3.48 10.92 -7.66
C LEU A 129 -3.97 12.37 -7.43
N TYR A 130 -5.17 12.74 -7.91
CA TYR A 130 -5.66 14.12 -7.84
C TYR A 130 -5.65 14.64 -6.39
N ARG A 131 -5.01 15.81 -6.18
CA ARG A 131 -4.75 16.44 -4.88
C ARG A 131 -3.91 15.63 -3.89
N ALA A 132 -3.20 14.58 -4.32
CA ALA A 132 -2.22 13.94 -3.46
C ALA A 132 -1.08 14.93 -3.12
N ASN A 133 -0.66 14.96 -1.86
CA ASN A 133 0.56 15.63 -1.43
C ASN A 133 1.75 14.71 -1.70
N LEU A 134 2.54 15.05 -2.70
CA LEU A 134 3.75 14.35 -3.13
C LEU A 134 5.00 15.25 -3.03
N ILE A 135 4.98 16.24 -2.12
CA ILE A 135 6.16 17.09 -1.87
C ILE A 135 7.35 16.20 -1.55
N ASP A 136 8.48 16.44 -2.23
CA ASP A 136 9.73 15.67 -2.12
C ASP A 136 9.62 14.17 -2.42
N ALA A 137 8.53 13.71 -3.06
CA ALA A 137 8.38 12.31 -3.44
C ALA A 137 9.30 11.95 -4.61
N ASN A 138 9.93 10.78 -4.55
CA ASN A 138 10.72 10.23 -5.65
C ASN A 138 9.82 9.44 -6.62
N LEU A 139 9.59 9.97 -7.82
CA LEU A 139 8.80 9.37 -8.89
C LEU A 139 9.66 8.78 -10.03
N GLU A 140 10.97 8.63 -9.84
CA GLU A 140 11.88 8.17 -10.88
C GLU A 140 11.42 6.83 -11.48
N ASN A 141 11.22 6.78 -12.80
CA ASN A 141 10.75 5.59 -13.52
C ASN A 141 9.40 5.01 -13.04
N ALA A 142 8.60 5.75 -12.27
CA ALA A 142 7.24 5.32 -11.94
C ALA A 142 6.39 5.24 -13.24
N ASN A 143 5.61 4.17 -13.40
CA ASN A 143 4.73 4.06 -14.56
C ASN A 143 3.44 4.85 -14.29
N LEU A 144 3.32 6.05 -14.85
CA LEU A 144 2.15 6.91 -14.75
C LEU A 144 1.31 6.94 -16.04
N MET A 145 1.51 5.98 -16.95
CA MET A 145 0.84 5.99 -18.25
C MET A 145 -0.69 5.91 -18.08
N VAL A 146 -1.37 6.75 -18.87
CA VAL A 146 -2.82 6.72 -19.06
C VAL A 146 -3.06 6.24 -20.49
N HIS A 147 -3.78 5.14 -20.64
CA HIS A 147 -4.27 4.69 -21.95
C HIS A 147 -5.63 5.35 -22.21
N TYR A 148 -5.71 6.08 -23.32
CA TYR A 148 -6.92 6.72 -23.84
C TYR A 148 -7.55 5.86 -24.94
#